data_AF-A0AA97DYV3-F1
#
_entry.id   AF-A0AA97DYV3-F1
#
_cell.length_a   1.000
_cell.length_b   1.000
_cell.length_c   1.000
_cell.angle_alpha   90.00
_cell.angle_beta   90.00
_cell.angle_gamma   90.00
#
_symmetry.space_group_name_H-M   'P 1'
#
loop_
_entity.id
_entity.type
_entity.pdbx_description
1 polymer ?
#
loop_
_entity_poly.entity_id
_entity_poly.type
_entity_poly.pdbx_seq_one_letter_code
_entity_poly.pdbx_strand_id
1 'polypeptide(L)' 'MKQYETLVPPASHWSLRVRRGVQMTLTDIEGDANVGMVFYNPENLLERYNAPDSLKANTRLN' A
#
# COMPACT_ATOMS: atom_id res chain seq x y z
N MET A 1 13.25 -3.33 18.35
CA MET A 1 12.81 -4.00 17.10
C MET A 1 13.44 -3.24 15.94
N LYS A 2 14.00 -3.92 14.94
CA LYS A 2 14.59 -3.24 13.78
C LYS A 2 13.47 -2.88 12.80
N GLN A 3 13.32 -1.60 12.52
CA GLN A 3 12.41 -1.11 11.49
C GLN A 3 12.99 -1.48 10.11
N TYR A 4 12.16 -2.04 9.24
CA TYR A 4 12.53 -2.26 7.85
C TYR A 4 12.35 -0.95 7.07
N GLU A 5 13.33 -0.61 6.24
CA GLU A 5 13.34 0.58 5.40
C GLU A 5 13.93 0.22 4.03
N THR A 6 13.41 0.84 2.97
CA THR A 6 13.93 0.70 1.61
C THR A 6 13.64 1.95 0.80
N LEU A 7 14.52 2.28 -0.13
CA LEU A 7 14.27 3.27 -1.17
C LEU A 7 13.74 2.55 -2.41
N VAL A 8 12.67 3.08 -3.00
CA VAL A 8 12.12 2.58 -4.26
C VAL A 8 12.58 3.52 -5.37
N PRO A 9 13.44 3.08 -6.31
CA PRO A 9 13.90 3.94 -7.40
C PRO A 9 12.76 4.42 -8.30
N PRO A 10 12.91 5.55 -8.99
CA PRO A 10 11.98 5.98 -10.02
C PRO A 10 11.75 4.89 -11.08
N ALA A 11 10.53 4.82 -11.63
CA ALA A 11 10.15 3.87 -12.69
C ALA A 11 10.47 2.39 -12.36
N SER A 12 10.43 2.01 -11.08
CA SER A 12 10.69 0.65 -10.63
C SER A 12 9.46 -0.03 -10.01
N HIS A 13 9.56 -1.34 -9.79
CA HIS A 13 8.56 -2.14 -9.10
C HIS A 13 9.15 -2.77 -7.84
N TRP A 14 8.34 -2.81 -6.79
CA TRP A 14 8.73 -3.38 -5.51
C TRP A 14 7.52 -4.05 -4.86
N SER A 15 7.77 -5.16 -4.15
CA SER A 15 6.74 -5.95 -3.47
C SER A 15 7.22 -6.32 -2.08
N LEU A 16 6.30 -6.27 -1.11
CA LEU A 16 6.56 -6.65 0.28
C LEU A 16 5.38 -7.46 0.84
N ARG A 17 5.70 -8.53 1.58
CA ARG A 17 4.71 -9.23 2.40
C ARG A 17 4.62 -8.57 3.78
N VAL A 18 3.48 -7.96 4.08
CA VAL A 18 3.21 -7.27 5.35
C VAL A 18 2.32 -8.14 6.23
N ARG A 19 2.71 -8.37 7.49
CA ARG A 19 1.92 -9.14 8.45
C ARG A 19 0.80 -8.28 9.06
N ARG A 20 -0.27 -8.92 9.53
CA ARG A 20 -1.33 -8.25 10.29
C ARG A 20 -0.74 -7.48 11.48
N GLY A 21 -1.22 -6.25 11.70
CA GLY A 21 -0.80 -5.40 12.82
C GLY A 21 0.47 -4.58 12.54
N VAL A 22 1.04 -4.65 11.34
CA VAL A 22 2.17 -3.80 10.93
C VAL A 22 1.65 -2.48 10.37
N GLN A 23 2.26 -1.38 10.82
CA GLN A 23 2.11 -0.06 10.23
C GLN A 23 3.26 0.19 9.25
N MET A 24 2.94 0.75 8.09
CA MET A 24 3.91 1.13 7.06
C MET A 24 3.69 2.59 6.68
N THR A 25 4.79 3.32 6.49
CA THR A 25 4.80 4.70 5.99
C THR A 25 5.45 4.71 4.62
N LEU A 26 4.78 5.33 3.64
CA LEU A 26 5.36 5.67 2.35
C LEU A 26 5.60 7.18 2.32
N THR A 27 6.78 7.60 1.87
CA THR A 27 7.17 9.01 1.82
C THR A 27 7.73 9.30 0.43
N ASP A 28 7.17 10.31 -0.22
CA ASP A 28 7.82 10.96 -1.35
C ASP A 28 8.93 11.87 -0.81
N ILE A 29 10.18 11.51 -1.10
CA ILE A 29 11.37 12.15 -0.51
C ILE A 29 11.74 13.43 -1.27
N GLU A 30 11.59 13.42 -2.59
CA GLU A 30 12.04 14.51 -3.47
C GLU A 30 10.88 15.42 -3.89
N GLY A 31 9.64 14.92 -3.87
CA GLY A 31 8.46 15.65 -4.31
C GLY A 31 8.00 15.24 -5.72
N ASP A 32 6.73 15.53 -6.01
CA ASP A 32 6.05 15.29 -7.29
C ASP A 32 6.03 13.82 -7.77
N ALA A 33 6.33 12.86 -6.90
CA ALA A 33 6.24 11.45 -7.23
C ALA A 33 4.82 10.91 -7.02
N ASN A 34 4.41 10.01 -7.93
CA ASN A 34 3.17 9.24 -7.80
C ASN A 34 3.49 7.75 -7.69
N VAL A 35 2.71 7.03 -6.87
CA VAL A 35 2.83 5.58 -6.75
C VAL A 35 1.51 4.90 -7.10
N GLY A 36 1.56 3.96 -8.05
CA GLY A 36 0.50 2.98 -8.24
C GLY A 36 0.69 1.85 -7.26
N MET A 37 -0.31 1.54 -6.44
CA MET A 37 -0.23 0.50 -5.42
C MET A 37 -1.40 -0.47 -5.49
N VAL A 38 -1.10 -1.73 -5.20
CA VAL A 38 -2.06 -2.83 -5.15
C VAL A 38 -1.77 -3.68 -3.91
N PHE A 39 -2.83 -4.05 -3.18
CA PHE A 39 -2.72 -4.93 -2.03
C PHE A 39 -3.46 -6.24 -2.29
N TYR A 40 -2.85 -7.33 -1.85
CA TYR A 40 -3.35 -8.69 -2.00
C TYR A 40 -3.32 -9.39 -0.65
N ASN A 41 -4.19 -10.37 -0.46
CA ASN A 41 -3.95 -11.38 0.54
C ASN A 41 -2.69 -12.17 0.12
N PRO A 42 -1.61 -12.16 0.91
CA PRO A 42 -0.37 -12.83 0.53
C PRO A 42 -0.54 -14.34 0.37
N GLU A 43 -1.55 -14.95 0.97
CA GLU A 43 -1.87 -16.38 0.87
C GLU A 43 -2.92 -16.69 -0.22
N ASN A 44 -3.55 -15.66 -0.80
CA ASN A 44 -4.52 -15.80 -1.89
C ASN A 44 -4.52 -14.56 -2.81
N LEU A 45 -3.73 -14.61 -3.89
CA LEU A 45 -3.55 -13.47 -4.81
C LEU A 45 -4.79 -13.12 -5.66
N LEU A 46 -5.85 -13.93 -5.61
CA LEU A 46 -7.14 -13.59 -6.21
C LEU A 46 -7.96 -12.65 -5.32
N GLU A 47 -7.67 -12.59 -4.02
CA GLU A 47 -8.26 -11.64 -3.09
C GLU A 47 -7.44 -10.35 -3.07
N ARG A 48 -8.05 -9.26 -3.54
CA ARG A 48 -7.40 -7.96 -3.70
C ARG A 48 -8.15 -6.89 -2.91
N TYR A 49 -7.41 -5.93 -2.39
CA TYR A 49 -8.02 -4.71 -1.86
C TYR A 49 -8.82 -4.00 -2.94
N ASN A 50 -10.05 -3.64 -2.60
CA ASN A 50 -10.96 -2.90 -3.46
C ASN A 50 -11.16 -1.48 -2.90
N ALA A 51 -10.43 -0.52 -3.48
CA ALA A 51 -10.52 0.89 -3.09
C ALA A 51 -11.92 1.48 -3.33
N PRO A 52 -12.56 1.28 -4.52
CA PRO A 52 -13.93 1.74 -4.75
C PRO A 52 -14.94 1.27 -3.70
N ASP A 53 -14.93 -0.02 -3.34
CA ASP A 53 -15.89 -0.55 -2.36
C ASP A 53 -15.61 -0.04 -0.94
N SER A 54 -14.33 0.16 -0.60
CA SER A 54 -13.95 0.81 0.66
C SER A 54 -14.45 2.26 0.71
N LEU A 55 -14.34 3.00 -0.39
CA LEU A 55 -14.87 4.36 -0.49
C LEU A 55 -16.40 4.39 -0.35
N LYS A 56 -17.14 3.49 -1.03
CA LYS A 56 -18.60 3.39 -0.88
C LYS A 56 -19.03 3.11 0.56
N ALA A 57 -18.33 2.20 1.25
CA ALA A 57 -18.60 1.87 2.64
C ALA A 57 -18.23 3.01 3.61
N ASN A 58 -17.24 3.83 3.25
CA ASN A 58 -16.78 4.99 4.02
C ASN A 58 -17.46 6.32 3.67
N THR A 59 -18.35 6.33 2.67
CA THR A 59 -19.22 7.49 2.41
C THR A 59 -20.23 7.60 3.55
N ARG A 60 -19.82 8.31 4.60
CA ARG A 60 -20.75 8.92 5.54
C ARG A 60 -21.51 9.98 4.73
N LEU A 61 -22.78 9.71 4.40
CA LEU A 61 -23.68 10.75 3.94
C LEU A 61 -23.97 11.63 5.15
N ASN A 62 -23.47 12.86 5.12
CA ASN A 62 -23.82 13.94 6.03
C ASN A 62 -24.19 15.17 5.22
#